data_AF-A0AAV9K4B8-F1
#
_entry.id   AF-A0AAV9K4B8-F1
#
_cell.length_a   1.000
_cell.length_b   1.000
_cell.length_c   1.000
_cell.angle_alpha   90.00
_cell.angle_beta   90.00
_cell.angle_gamma   90.00
#
_symmetry.space_group_name_H-M   'P 1'
#
loop_
_entity.id
_entity.type
_entity.pdbx_description
1 polymer ?
#
loop_
_entity_poly.entity_id
_entity_poly.type
_entity_poly.pdbx_seq_one_letter_code
_entity_poly.pdbx_strand_id
1 'polypeptide(L)'
;MLSPDFILSKLAYFIKSDVVIVMNQLNDLSSQVLELCKNKDNSIEPSSVSDHIQSVVMNFLSATPNDFDRAIEHLELFISSSVPKAFVTLYLNQNYTMIASICIREFINSLKSDSLTPIYAFITDDGLYQICRSSLGAMIESTGIARCKHDQEKLVSFNDVFPFLMEISSELSLDLDSTMGTFGYEGLSFTLVRDFTAFVLPVWNVLQLLDNDTHEGKFYEKIGLPLCKMFYDLLAKMACSLRLLGSKEEREDILIVPWWSLYLDILKDLHSISKLYINMENDFWQIMKQVKGSLCYLIAKFGEESEHYEWFFEHKEVTNFYIWRQLAMMMLPEVEDNVEDQYRMLIDRSKLLVDSFKCIAKLEYLPGSFFVKFKEKQATDLVC
;
A
#
# COMPACT_ATOMS: atom_id res chain seq x y z
N MET A 1 -29.92 -0.12 -15.88
CA MET A 1 -30.57 0.28 -14.62
C MET A 1 -31.21 -0.95 -14.03
N LEU A 2 -30.67 -1.49 -12.93
CA LEU A 2 -31.28 -2.63 -12.24
C LEU A 2 -32.48 -2.13 -11.46
N SER A 3 -33.64 -2.80 -11.60
CA SER A 3 -34.89 -2.42 -10.96
C SER A 3 -34.80 -2.64 -9.43
N PRO A 4 -35.36 -1.74 -8.60
CA PRO A 4 -35.53 -1.94 -7.16
C PRO A 4 -36.18 -3.28 -6.79
N ASP A 5 -37.01 -3.83 -7.67
CA ASP A 5 -37.70 -5.12 -7.48
C ASP A 5 -36.73 -6.32 -7.52
N PHE A 6 -35.59 -6.19 -8.19
CA PHE A 6 -34.60 -7.27 -8.30
C PHE A 6 -33.85 -7.48 -6.98
N ILE A 7 -33.50 -6.38 -6.30
CA ILE A 7 -32.83 -6.37 -4.99
C ILE A 7 -33.77 -6.87 -3.89
N LEU A 8 -35.05 -6.45 -3.93
CA LEU A 8 -36.07 -6.92 -2.99
C LEU A 8 -36.39 -8.41 -3.15
N SER A 9 -36.25 -8.98 -4.36
CA SER A 9 -36.51 -10.41 -4.60
C SER A 9 -35.45 -11.35 -4.01
N LYS A 10 -34.17 -10.92 -3.95
CA LYS A 10 -33.08 -11.69 -3.31
C LYS A 10 -33.13 -11.61 -1.78
N LEU A 11 -33.54 -10.45 -1.22
CA LEU A 11 -33.72 -10.25 0.22
C LEU A 11 -34.94 -10.99 0.82
N ALA A 12 -35.89 -11.42 -0.02
CA ALA A 12 -37.12 -12.05 0.46
C ALA A 12 -36.96 -13.51 0.94
N TYR A 13 -35.80 -14.15 0.77
CA TYR A 13 -35.65 -15.59 1.01
C TYR A 13 -34.90 -15.99 2.29
N PHE A 14 -34.25 -15.08 3.04
CA PHE A 14 -33.54 -15.45 4.27
C PHE A 14 -33.67 -14.42 5.42
N ILE A 15 -34.18 -14.92 6.56
CA ILE A 15 -34.18 -14.36 7.94
C ILE A 15 -35.08 -13.12 8.21
N LYS A 16 -36.30 -13.37 8.71
CA LYS A 16 -37.39 -12.37 8.82
C LYS A 16 -37.65 -11.77 10.22
N SER A 17 -36.63 -11.67 11.08
CA SER A 17 -36.76 -11.03 12.41
C SER A 17 -35.64 -10.04 12.67
N ASP A 18 -34.38 -10.49 12.53
CA ASP A 18 -33.22 -9.67 12.90
C ASP A 18 -32.99 -8.51 11.92
N VAL A 19 -33.19 -8.73 10.62
CA VAL A 19 -33.10 -7.68 9.59
C VAL A 19 -34.07 -6.53 9.84
N VAL A 20 -35.29 -6.81 10.33
CA VAL A 20 -36.29 -5.79 10.63
C VAL A 20 -35.87 -4.96 11.84
N ILE A 21 -35.29 -5.60 12.85
CA ILE A 21 -34.79 -4.92 14.06
C ILE A 21 -33.61 -4.02 13.70
N VAL A 22 -32.64 -4.54 12.96
CA VAL A 22 -31.47 -3.77 12.50
C VAL A 22 -31.90 -2.60 11.60
N MET A 23 -32.80 -2.81 10.65
CA MET A 23 -33.26 -1.74 9.77
C MET A 23 -34.05 -0.66 10.53
N ASN A 24 -34.81 -1.03 11.57
CA ASN A 24 -35.48 -0.06 12.43
C ASN A 24 -34.48 0.77 13.25
N GLN A 25 -33.41 0.16 13.76
CA GLN A 25 -32.33 0.88 14.46
C GLN A 25 -31.61 1.86 13.51
N LEU A 26 -31.34 1.45 12.26
CA LEU A 26 -30.73 2.32 11.26
C LEU A 26 -31.64 3.47 10.84
N ASN A 27 -32.94 3.21 10.65
CA ASN A 27 -33.91 4.25 10.33
C ASN A 27 -34.08 5.25 11.48
N ASP A 28 -34.10 4.77 12.72
CA ASP A 28 -34.16 5.61 13.92
C ASP A 28 -32.89 6.48 14.03
N LEU A 29 -31.71 5.89 13.92
CA LEU A 29 -30.43 6.60 13.87
C LEU A 29 -30.41 7.67 12.76
N SER A 30 -30.85 7.34 11.56
CA SER A 30 -30.89 8.29 10.45
C SER A 30 -31.84 9.45 10.73
N SER A 31 -32.99 9.16 11.36
CA SER A 31 -34.01 10.16 11.68
C SER A 31 -33.50 11.11 12.78
N GLN A 32 -32.83 10.58 13.80
CA GLN A 32 -32.18 11.36 14.86
C GLN A 32 -31.08 12.26 14.30
N VAL A 33 -30.20 11.74 13.44
CA VAL A 33 -29.15 12.55 12.79
C VAL A 33 -29.75 13.66 11.92
N LEU A 34 -30.83 13.36 11.19
CA LEU A 34 -31.52 14.37 10.36
C LEU A 34 -32.27 15.41 11.20
N GLU A 35 -32.81 15.03 12.35
CA GLU A 35 -33.46 15.96 13.29
C GLU A 35 -32.44 16.90 13.94
N LEU A 36 -31.27 16.38 14.31
CA LEU A 36 -30.13 17.17 14.79
C LEU A 36 -29.65 18.19 13.76
N CYS A 37 -29.60 17.80 12.49
CA CYS A 37 -29.28 18.73 11.39
C CYS A 37 -30.34 19.83 11.18
N LYS A 38 -31.59 19.62 11.63
CA LYS A 38 -32.71 20.58 11.49
C LYS A 38 -32.83 21.53 12.70
N ASN A 39 -32.39 21.11 13.88
CA ASN A 39 -32.40 21.94 15.08
C ASN A 39 -31.35 23.05 14.98
N LYS A 40 -31.81 24.24 14.57
CA LYS A 40 -31.01 25.47 14.53
C LYS A 40 -30.79 26.08 15.91
N ASP A 41 -31.60 25.70 16.89
CA ASP A 41 -31.51 26.19 18.26
C ASP A 41 -30.62 25.25 19.08
N ASN A 42 -29.42 25.75 19.41
CA ASN A 42 -28.33 25.13 20.17
C ASN A 42 -28.70 24.75 21.63
N SER A 43 -29.88 24.20 21.85
CA SER A 43 -30.45 23.92 23.18
C SER A 43 -30.08 22.55 23.74
N ILE A 44 -29.45 21.69 22.93
CA ILE A 44 -29.02 20.35 23.34
C ILE A 44 -27.50 20.37 23.51
N GLU A 45 -27.00 19.96 24.69
CA GLU A 45 -25.56 19.87 24.95
C GLU A 45 -24.90 18.87 23.97
N PRO A 46 -23.89 19.31 23.18
CA PRO A 46 -23.26 18.49 22.14
C PRO A 46 -22.70 17.15 22.61
N SER A 47 -22.31 17.04 23.89
CA SER A 47 -21.77 15.82 24.50
C SER A 47 -22.80 14.70 24.60
N SER A 48 -24.00 15.00 25.13
CA SER A 48 -25.05 13.99 25.31
C SER A 48 -25.53 13.35 24.00
N VAL A 49 -25.55 14.14 22.93
CA VAL A 49 -25.93 13.72 21.58
C VAL A 49 -24.79 12.94 20.91
N SER A 50 -23.55 13.36 21.12
CA SER A 50 -22.36 12.64 20.66
C SER A 50 -22.32 11.23 21.25
N ASP A 51 -22.49 11.12 22.57
CA ASP A 51 -22.46 9.84 23.28
C ASP A 51 -23.58 8.91 22.80
N HIS A 52 -24.75 9.47 22.48
CA HIS A 52 -25.87 8.69 21.96
C HIS A 52 -25.62 8.18 20.53
N ILE A 53 -25.22 9.04 19.61
CA ILE A 53 -24.92 8.64 18.22
C ILE A 53 -23.78 7.61 18.21
N GLN A 54 -22.71 7.86 18.98
CA GLN A 54 -21.58 6.95 19.09
C GLN A 54 -21.99 5.61 19.70
N SER A 55 -22.80 5.61 20.75
CA SER A 55 -23.33 4.38 21.36
C SER A 55 -24.16 3.56 20.37
N VAL A 56 -25.02 4.19 19.57
CA VAL A 56 -25.85 3.47 18.59
C VAL A 56 -24.99 2.89 17.45
N VAL A 57 -23.99 3.62 16.96
CA VAL A 57 -23.03 3.11 15.96
C VAL A 57 -22.24 1.92 16.52
N MET A 58 -21.72 2.04 17.75
CA MET A 58 -20.97 0.96 18.40
C MET A 58 -21.83 -0.26 18.67
N ASN A 59 -23.09 -0.07 19.07
CA ASN A 59 -24.04 -1.16 19.25
C ASN A 59 -24.28 -1.89 17.92
N PHE A 60 -24.49 -1.15 16.82
CA PHE A 60 -24.65 -1.73 15.49
C PHE A 60 -23.40 -2.55 15.06
N LEU A 61 -22.21 -1.98 15.27
CA LEU A 61 -20.94 -2.64 14.94
C LEU A 61 -20.68 -3.87 15.80
N SER A 62 -20.95 -3.80 17.10
CA SER A 62 -20.83 -4.93 18.02
C SER A 62 -21.83 -6.06 17.74
N ALA A 63 -22.95 -5.74 17.10
CA ALA A 63 -23.95 -6.70 16.67
C ALA A 63 -23.59 -7.36 15.32
N THR A 64 -22.48 -6.96 14.68
CA THR A 64 -22.03 -7.56 13.43
C THR A 64 -21.71 -9.04 13.65
N PRO A 65 -22.30 -9.95 12.87
CA PRO A 65 -21.98 -11.38 12.96
C PRO A 65 -20.49 -11.65 12.75
N ASN A 66 -19.93 -12.66 13.42
CA ASN A 66 -18.56 -13.14 13.15
C ASN A 66 -18.46 -13.97 11.86
N ASP A 67 -19.61 -14.35 11.28
CA ASP A 67 -19.69 -15.13 10.05
C ASP A 67 -19.61 -14.20 8.83
N PHE A 68 -18.64 -14.44 7.94
CA PHE A 68 -18.29 -13.53 6.85
C PHE A 68 -19.48 -13.15 5.96
N ASP A 69 -20.26 -14.14 5.49
CA ASP A 69 -21.39 -13.89 4.59
C ASP A 69 -22.51 -13.10 5.29
N ARG A 70 -22.84 -13.43 6.55
CA ARG A 70 -23.86 -12.70 7.33
C ARG A 70 -23.42 -11.30 7.73
N ALA A 71 -22.13 -11.13 7.97
CA ALA A 71 -21.57 -9.85 8.30
C ALA A 71 -21.60 -8.91 7.09
N ILE A 72 -21.31 -9.41 5.89
CA ILE A 72 -21.54 -8.67 4.64
C ILE A 72 -23.01 -8.27 4.50
N GLU A 73 -23.95 -9.19 4.71
CA GLU A 73 -25.39 -8.87 4.65
C GLU A 73 -25.78 -7.78 5.67
N HIS A 74 -25.29 -7.87 6.91
CA HIS A 74 -25.53 -6.86 7.96
C HIS A 74 -24.98 -5.48 7.58
N LEU A 75 -23.80 -5.48 6.96
CA LEU A 75 -23.09 -4.31 6.49
C LEU A 75 -23.75 -3.70 5.23
N GLU A 76 -24.28 -4.50 4.31
CA GLU A 76 -25.07 -4.05 3.16
C GLU A 76 -26.36 -3.33 3.59
N LEU A 77 -26.98 -3.75 4.69
CA LEU A 77 -28.12 -3.03 5.27
C LEU A 77 -27.73 -1.61 5.71
N PHE A 78 -26.55 -1.45 6.31
CA PHE A 78 -26.04 -0.14 6.68
C PHE A 78 -25.82 0.75 5.44
N ILE A 79 -25.14 0.24 4.41
CA ILE A 79 -24.91 0.99 3.15
C ILE A 79 -26.23 1.40 2.51
N SER A 80 -27.18 0.47 2.46
CA SER A 80 -28.47 0.66 1.79
C SER A 80 -29.42 1.56 2.59
N SER A 81 -29.09 1.85 3.84
CA SER A 81 -29.87 2.76 4.69
C SER A 81 -29.60 4.23 4.38
N SER A 82 -30.38 5.13 4.98
CA SER A 82 -30.13 6.57 4.91
C SER A 82 -29.07 7.06 5.92
N VAL A 83 -28.54 6.17 6.78
CA VAL A 83 -27.55 6.52 7.81
C VAL A 83 -26.27 7.10 7.21
N PRO A 84 -25.63 6.50 6.19
CA PRO A 84 -24.39 7.06 5.67
C PRO A 84 -24.58 8.47 5.08
N LYS A 85 -25.68 8.69 4.36
CA LYS A 85 -26.06 10.02 3.86
C LYS A 85 -26.33 11.01 5.00
N ALA A 86 -26.96 10.55 6.08
CA ALA A 86 -27.21 11.37 7.25
C ALA A 86 -25.89 11.77 7.93
N PHE A 87 -24.91 10.86 8.06
CA PHE A 87 -23.57 11.18 8.59
C PHE A 87 -22.79 12.15 7.72
N VAL A 88 -22.85 12.05 6.39
CA VAL A 88 -22.28 13.09 5.51
C VAL A 88 -22.93 14.44 5.76
N THR A 89 -24.27 14.45 5.88
CA THR A 89 -25.02 15.68 6.14
C THR A 89 -24.65 16.30 7.49
N LEU A 90 -24.43 15.46 8.51
CA LEU A 90 -23.96 15.86 9.83
C LEU A 90 -22.53 16.39 9.78
N TYR A 91 -21.65 15.75 9.00
CA TYR A 91 -20.27 16.17 8.82
C TYR A 91 -20.16 17.55 8.15
N LEU A 92 -20.98 17.79 7.11
CA LEU A 92 -21.05 19.08 6.42
C LEU A 92 -21.68 20.20 7.27
N ASN A 93 -22.24 19.87 8.44
CA ASN A 93 -22.76 20.86 9.38
C ASN A 93 -21.65 21.32 10.34
N GLN A 94 -21.28 22.60 10.26
CA GLN A 94 -20.18 23.20 11.02
C GLN A 94 -20.26 22.99 12.54
N ASN A 95 -21.46 22.83 13.10
CA ASN A 95 -21.65 22.62 14.54
C ASN A 95 -21.39 21.16 14.97
N TYR A 96 -21.41 20.21 14.03
CA TYR A 96 -21.36 18.78 14.32
C TYR A 96 -20.28 18.02 13.54
N THR A 97 -19.43 18.73 12.79
CA THR A 97 -18.32 18.15 11.99
C THR A 97 -17.40 17.25 12.81
N MET A 98 -17.04 17.65 14.03
CA MET A 98 -16.16 16.85 14.91
C MET A 98 -16.81 15.56 15.40
N ILE A 99 -18.12 15.59 15.69
CA ILE A 99 -18.86 14.41 16.17
C ILE A 99 -19.02 13.42 15.01
N ALA A 100 -19.40 13.92 13.83
CA ALA A 100 -19.50 13.11 12.63
C ALA A 100 -18.14 12.49 12.26
N SER A 101 -17.04 13.24 12.37
CA SER A 101 -15.70 12.73 12.05
C SER A 101 -15.27 11.60 12.98
N ILE A 102 -15.54 11.70 14.29
CA ILE A 102 -15.27 10.63 15.27
C ILE A 102 -16.07 9.38 14.92
N CYS A 103 -17.38 9.50 14.74
CA CYS A 103 -18.25 8.36 14.45
C CYS A 103 -17.85 7.63 13.16
N ILE A 104 -17.51 8.40 12.11
CA ILE A 104 -17.08 7.81 10.83
C ILE A 104 -15.71 7.15 10.98
N ARG A 105 -14.77 7.77 11.68
CA ARG A 105 -13.43 7.21 11.90
C ARG A 105 -13.50 5.90 12.69
N GLU A 106 -14.35 5.84 13.71
CA GLU A 106 -14.56 4.62 14.49
C GLU A 106 -15.21 3.51 13.66
N PHE A 107 -16.23 3.85 12.87
CA PHE A 107 -16.85 2.90 11.93
C PHE A 107 -15.82 2.32 10.97
N ILE A 108 -15.00 3.16 10.33
CA ILE A 108 -13.96 2.72 9.40
C ILE A 108 -12.90 1.87 10.09
N ASN A 109 -12.47 2.24 11.29
CA ASN A 109 -11.47 1.46 12.03
C ASN A 109 -12.00 0.10 12.45
N SER A 110 -13.29 -0.04 12.75
CA SER A 110 -13.90 -1.33 13.08
C SER A 110 -13.87 -2.31 11.90
N LEU A 111 -14.00 -1.79 10.68
CA LEU A 111 -13.94 -2.55 9.43
C LEU A 111 -12.53 -3.03 9.08
N LYS A 112 -11.48 -2.46 9.69
CA LYS A 112 -10.08 -2.88 9.46
C LYS A 112 -9.68 -4.17 10.19
N SER A 113 -10.54 -4.74 11.02
CA SER A 113 -10.27 -6.00 11.70
C SER A 113 -10.37 -7.19 10.74
N ASP A 114 -9.54 -8.22 10.94
CA ASP A 114 -9.16 -9.32 10.00
C ASP A 114 -10.30 -10.13 9.35
N SER A 115 -11.57 -9.82 9.60
CA SER A 115 -12.70 -10.63 9.15
C SER A 115 -13.67 -9.93 8.18
N LEU A 116 -13.59 -8.61 7.94
CA LEU A 116 -14.65 -7.89 7.20
C LEU A 116 -14.15 -6.79 6.25
N THR A 117 -13.62 -7.23 5.12
CA THR A 117 -13.44 -6.38 3.93
C THR A 117 -14.42 -6.87 2.87
N PRO A 118 -15.42 -6.10 2.35
CA PRO A 118 -15.30 -4.70 1.89
C PRO A 118 -16.56 -3.79 2.12
N ILE A 119 -16.39 -2.49 2.44
CA ILE A 119 -17.43 -1.45 2.27
C ILE A 119 -16.87 -0.09 1.84
N TYR A 120 -17.58 0.59 0.95
CA TYR A 120 -17.19 1.85 0.29
C TYR A 120 -17.53 3.15 1.02
N ALA A 121 -16.59 4.08 0.83
CA ALA A 121 -16.62 5.53 0.69
C ALA A 121 -17.80 6.34 1.24
N PHE A 122 -17.49 7.20 2.22
CA PHE A 122 -18.13 8.50 2.39
C PHE A 122 -17.11 9.60 2.72
N ILE A 123 -17.55 10.83 2.47
CA ILE A 123 -17.07 12.14 2.93
C ILE A 123 -16.05 12.88 2.05
N THR A 124 -16.50 14.09 1.70
CA THR A 124 -15.79 15.22 1.12
C THR A 124 -15.36 16.19 2.24
N ASP A 125 -14.09 16.14 2.64
CA ASP A 125 -13.21 17.23 3.12
C ASP A 125 -11.85 16.61 3.54
N ASP A 126 -10.74 17.35 3.42
CA ASP A 126 -9.38 16.82 3.17
C ASP A 126 -8.90 15.71 4.13
N GLY A 127 -9.10 15.86 5.44
CA GLY A 127 -8.59 14.88 6.42
C GLY A 127 -9.39 13.58 6.52
N LEU A 128 -10.73 13.65 6.45
CA LEU A 128 -11.58 12.45 6.57
C LEU A 128 -11.65 11.69 5.26
N TYR A 129 -11.70 12.41 4.14
CA TYR A 129 -11.60 11.81 2.81
C TYR A 129 -10.32 10.98 2.68
N GLN A 130 -9.17 11.53 3.10
CA GLN A 130 -7.90 10.81 3.09
C GLN A 130 -7.97 9.53 3.94
N ILE A 131 -8.54 9.58 5.15
CA ILE A 131 -8.72 8.39 5.99
C ILE A 131 -9.57 7.33 5.28
N CYS A 132 -10.68 7.73 4.66
CA CYS A 132 -11.54 6.84 3.90
C CYS A 132 -10.81 6.22 2.70
N ARG A 133 -10.12 7.06 1.91
CA ARG A 133 -9.35 6.66 0.72
C ARG A 133 -8.23 5.68 1.09
N SER A 134 -7.44 5.99 2.12
CA SER A 134 -6.39 5.08 2.61
C SER A 134 -6.95 3.75 3.12
N SER A 135 -8.09 3.79 3.81
CA SER A 135 -8.72 2.57 4.34
C SER A 135 -9.25 1.70 3.20
N LEU A 136 -9.82 2.32 2.17
CA LEU A 136 -10.22 1.64 0.94
C LEU A 136 -9.04 1.04 0.19
N GLY A 137 -7.91 1.75 0.10
CA GLY A 137 -6.68 1.24 -0.48
C GLY A 137 -6.20 -0.04 0.22
N ALA A 138 -6.05 -0.01 1.54
CA ALA A 138 -5.62 -1.17 2.33
C ALA A 138 -6.57 -2.38 2.16
N MET A 139 -7.88 -2.12 2.09
CA MET A 139 -8.89 -3.14 1.81
C MET A 139 -8.66 -3.77 0.42
N ILE A 140 -8.56 -2.94 -0.62
CA ILE A 140 -8.37 -3.38 -2.01
C ILE A 140 -7.04 -4.10 -2.21
N GLU A 141 -5.97 -3.66 -1.54
CA GLU A 141 -4.67 -4.31 -1.56
C GLU A 141 -4.76 -5.75 -1.05
N SER A 142 -5.53 -6.00 0.02
CA SER A 142 -5.72 -7.33 0.60
C SER A 142 -6.65 -8.24 -0.22
N THR A 143 -7.73 -7.70 -0.80
CA THR A 143 -8.78 -8.50 -1.46
C THR A 143 -8.65 -8.58 -2.97
N GLY A 144 -7.94 -7.65 -3.60
CA GLY A 144 -7.92 -7.45 -5.04
C GLY A 144 -9.20 -6.83 -5.60
N ILE A 145 -9.28 -6.72 -6.93
CA ILE A 145 -10.40 -6.12 -7.67
C ILE A 145 -10.86 -7.02 -8.83
N ALA A 146 -12.13 -6.94 -9.20
CA ALA A 146 -12.70 -7.62 -10.37
C ALA A 146 -12.46 -6.82 -11.66
N ARG A 147 -12.26 -7.53 -12.78
CA ARG A 147 -12.06 -6.91 -14.10
C ARG A 147 -13.33 -6.22 -14.58
N CYS A 148 -14.46 -6.90 -14.56
CA CYS A 148 -15.78 -6.31 -14.82
C CYS A 148 -16.81 -6.63 -13.72
N LYS A 149 -17.92 -5.88 -13.69
CA LYS A 149 -19.00 -6.02 -12.69
C LYS A 149 -19.65 -7.41 -12.64
N HIS A 150 -19.38 -8.27 -13.63
CA HIS A 150 -19.96 -9.60 -13.75
C HIS A 150 -18.98 -10.74 -13.41
N ASP A 151 -17.68 -10.46 -13.27
CA ASP A 151 -16.67 -11.51 -13.11
C ASP A 151 -16.65 -12.13 -11.72
N GLN A 152 -16.97 -11.34 -10.68
CA GLN A 152 -17.09 -11.81 -9.30
C GLN A 152 -18.09 -10.93 -8.54
N GLU A 153 -19.21 -11.50 -8.04
CA GLU A 153 -20.23 -10.76 -7.28
C GLU A 153 -19.69 -10.13 -5.97
N LYS A 154 -18.48 -10.50 -5.52
CA LYS A 154 -17.89 -10.09 -4.23
C LYS A 154 -16.73 -9.08 -4.32
N LEU A 155 -16.21 -8.76 -5.50
CA LEU A 155 -15.06 -7.85 -5.65
C LEU A 155 -15.46 -6.49 -6.20
N VAL A 156 -14.66 -5.48 -5.84
CA VAL A 156 -14.79 -4.13 -6.38
C VAL A 156 -14.50 -4.12 -7.88
N SER A 157 -15.34 -3.44 -8.68
CA SER A 157 -15.07 -3.30 -10.10
C SER A 157 -13.90 -2.36 -10.35
N PHE A 158 -13.01 -2.73 -11.29
CA PHE A 158 -11.96 -1.85 -11.81
C PHE A 158 -12.43 -0.41 -12.09
N ASN A 159 -13.61 -0.24 -12.69
CA ASN A 159 -14.12 1.09 -13.06
C ASN A 159 -14.41 1.99 -11.87
N ASP A 160 -14.65 1.39 -10.69
CA ASP A 160 -14.93 2.11 -9.46
C ASP A 160 -13.61 2.46 -8.73
N VAL A 161 -12.52 1.71 -8.96
CA VAL A 161 -11.19 1.93 -8.37
C VAL A 161 -10.32 2.89 -9.18
N PHE A 162 -10.34 2.76 -10.50
CA PHE A 162 -9.45 3.49 -11.41
C PHE A 162 -9.48 5.02 -11.22
N PRO A 163 -10.64 5.68 -10.98
CA PRO A 163 -10.67 7.12 -10.71
C PRO A 163 -9.85 7.53 -9.49
N PHE A 164 -9.81 6.71 -8.42
CA PHE A 164 -9.01 6.99 -7.24
C PHE A 164 -7.52 6.94 -7.56
N LEU A 165 -7.07 5.94 -8.33
CA LEU A 165 -5.67 5.89 -8.76
C LEU A 165 -5.28 7.16 -9.54
N MET A 166 -6.14 7.61 -10.46
CA MET A 166 -5.85 8.81 -11.26
C MET A 166 -5.81 10.08 -10.39
N GLU A 167 -6.71 10.20 -9.42
CA GLU A 167 -6.74 11.31 -8.47
C GLU A 167 -5.48 11.33 -7.59
N ILE A 168 -5.15 10.18 -6.97
CA ILE A 168 -3.96 10.00 -6.13
C ILE A 168 -2.70 10.33 -6.91
N SER A 169 -2.63 9.89 -8.16
CA SER A 169 -1.48 10.17 -9.02
C SER A 169 -1.36 11.65 -9.36
N SER A 170 -2.48 12.34 -9.55
CA SER A 170 -2.48 13.79 -9.75
C SER A 170 -2.05 14.53 -8.49
N GLU A 171 -2.45 14.06 -7.31
CA GLU A 171 -2.02 14.63 -6.02
C GLU A 171 -0.52 14.38 -5.80
N LEU A 172 -0.04 13.16 -6.05
CA LEU A 172 1.37 12.77 -5.95
C LEU A 172 2.24 13.56 -6.94
N SER A 173 1.72 13.79 -8.13
CA SER A 173 2.34 14.63 -9.16
C SER A 173 2.56 16.06 -8.67
N LEU A 174 1.59 16.66 -7.97
CA LEU A 174 1.73 17.99 -7.36
C LEU A 174 2.70 17.96 -6.17
N ASP A 175 2.64 16.92 -5.35
CA ASP A 175 3.51 16.75 -4.19
C ASP A 175 4.99 16.63 -4.62
N LEU A 176 5.27 15.84 -5.66
CA LEU A 176 6.60 15.71 -6.28
C LEU A 176 7.12 17.03 -6.83
N ASP A 177 6.26 17.83 -7.48
CA ASP A 177 6.66 19.16 -7.96
C ASP A 177 6.99 20.12 -6.80
N SER A 178 6.18 20.08 -5.74
CA SER A 178 6.34 20.97 -4.59
C SER A 178 7.57 20.63 -3.75
N THR A 179 7.91 19.35 -3.68
CA THR A 179 9.06 18.82 -2.93
C THR A 179 10.33 18.78 -3.77
N MET A 180 10.24 19.03 -5.08
CA MET A 180 11.38 19.02 -5.99
C MET A 180 12.44 20.04 -5.55
N GLY A 181 13.63 19.55 -5.22
CA GLY A 181 14.72 20.40 -4.74
C GLY A 181 14.50 20.96 -3.33
N THR A 182 13.57 20.38 -2.56
CA THR A 182 13.46 20.60 -1.12
C THR A 182 14.28 19.55 -0.36
N PHE A 183 14.82 19.95 0.78
CA PHE A 183 15.74 19.15 1.61
C PHE A 183 15.41 19.28 3.10
N GLY A 184 14.20 19.75 3.40
CA GLY A 184 13.68 19.92 4.75
C GLY A 184 12.99 18.66 5.27
N TYR A 185 12.57 18.69 6.53
CA TYR A 185 11.75 17.62 7.11
C TYR A 185 10.32 17.59 6.55
N GLU A 186 9.85 18.71 6.02
CA GLU A 186 8.64 18.78 5.19
C GLU A 186 9.00 18.31 3.78
N GLY A 187 8.34 17.23 3.35
CA GLY A 187 8.64 16.54 2.11
C GLY A 187 7.47 15.69 1.67
N LEU A 188 7.75 14.67 0.87
CA LEU A 188 6.70 13.81 0.30
C LEU A 188 5.79 13.21 1.38
N SER A 189 4.50 13.20 1.09
CA SER A 189 3.48 12.63 1.96
C SER A 189 3.56 11.11 1.98
N PHE A 190 4.01 10.54 3.11
CA PHE A 190 4.02 9.09 3.35
C PHE A 190 2.65 8.45 3.09
N THR A 191 1.58 9.09 3.57
CA THR A 191 0.21 8.59 3.38
C THR A 191 -0.16 8.54 1.90
N LEU A 192 0.24 9.56 1.13
CA LEU A 192 -0.07 9.65 -0.28
C LEU A 192 0.64 8.58 -1.10
N VAL A 193 1.93 8.35 -0.83
CA VAL A 193 2.72 7.31 -1.50
C VAL A 193 2.20 5.92 -1.16
N ARG A 194 1.90 5.65 0.12
CA ARG A 194 1.27 4.37 0.52
C ARG A 194 -0.06 4.14 -0.19
N ASP A 195 -0.89 5.18 -0.26
CA ASP A 195 -2.18 5.06 -0.95
C ASP A 195 -1.99 4.86 -2.46
N PHE A 196 -0.97 5.47 -3.08
CA PHE A 196 -0.64 5.18 -4.48
C PHE A 196 -0.31 3.69 -4.67
N THR A 197 0.61 3.14 -3.86
CA THR A 197 0.99 1.72 -3.91
C THR A 197 -0.21 0.78 -3.73
N ALA A 198 -1.06 1.06 -2.74
CA ALA A 198 -2.23 0.23 -2.42
C ALA A 198 -3.25 0.15 -3.59
N PHE A 199 -3.34 1.20 -4.43
CA PHE A 199 -4.23 1.21 -5.58
C PHE A 199 -3.56 0.75 -6.89
N VAL A 200 -2.25 0.97 -7.06
CA VAL A 200 -1.51 0.57 -8.27
C VAL A 200 -1.51 -0.93 -8.45
N LEU A 201 -1.15 -1.69 -7.42
CA LEU A 201 -0.96 -3.14 -7.54
C LEU A 201 -2.25 -3.88 -7.97
N PRO A 202 -3.44 -3.60 -7.39
CA PRO A 202 -4.67 -4.26 -7.81
C PRO A 202 -5.11 -3.87 -9.23
N VAL A 203 -4.95 -2.60 -9.61
CA VAL A 203 -5.19 -2.11 -10.98
C VAL A 203 -4.26 -2.81 -11.97
N TRP A 204 -2.98 -2.89 -11.63
CA TRP A 204 -1.96 -3.56 -12.41
C TRP A 204 -2.29 -5.04 -12.67
N ASN A 205 -2.65 -5.79 -11.63
CA ASN A 205 -2.98 -7.20 -11.73
C ASN A 205 -4.16 -7.45 -12.67
N VAL A 206 -5.17 -6.57 -12.68
CA VAL A 206 -6.27 -6.66 -13.66
C VAL A 206 -5.78 -6.38 -15.06
N LEU A 207 -4.94 -5.37 -15.25
CA LEU A 207 -4.45 -4.99 -16.57
C LEU A 207 -3.57 -6.08 -17.21
N GLN A 208 -2.73 -6.76 -16.43
CA GLN A 208 -1.91 -7.88 -16.92
C GLN A 208 -2.74 -9.06 -17.44
N LEU A 209 -3.96 -9.21 -16.93
CA LEU A 209 -4.82 -10.35 -17.23
C LEU A 209 -5.78 -10.10 -18.40
N LEU A 210 -5.82 -8.88 -18.93
CA LEU A 210 -6.63 -8.51 -20.10
C LEU A 210 -5.92 -9.02 -21.37
N ASP A 211 -6.58 -9.92 -22.09
CA ASP A 211 -6.04 -10.54 -23.30
C ASP A 211 -6.39 -9.66 -24.51
N ASN A 212 -5.44 -9.44 -25.42
CA ASN A 212 -5.59 -8.49 -26.53
C ASN A 212 -6.69 -8.87 -27.55
N ASP A 213 -7.25 -10.08 -27.47
CA ASP A 213 -7.99 -10.71 -28.58
C ASP A 213 -9.52 -10.68 -28.51
N THR A 214 -10.15 -10.14 -27.45
CA THR A 214 -11.63 -10.13 -27.40
C THR A 214 -12.22 -8.87 -26.76
N HIS A 215 -13.03 -8.11 -27.53
CA HIS A 215 -13.94 -7.02 -27.12
C HIS A 215 -13.43 -5.93 -26.14
N GLU A 216 -12.18 -5.99 -25.70
CA GLU A 216 -11.53 -5.16 -24.69
C GLU A 216 -10.72 -4.00 -25.29
N GLY A 217 -10.59 -3.92 -26.62
CA GLY A 217 -9.87 -2.81 -27.28
C GLY A 217 -10.42 -1.42 -26.94
N LYS A 218 -11.74 -1.30 -26.71
CA LYS A 218 -12.36 -0.03 -26.25
C LYS A 218 -12.11 0.26 -24.77
N PHE A 219 -11.92 -0.78 -23.96
CA PHE A 219 -11.57 -0.66 -22.56
C PHE A 219 -10.13 -0.14 -22.44
N TYR A 220 -9.21 -0.71 -23.21
CA TYR A 220 -7.84 -0.20 -23.37
C TYR A 220 -7.78 1.22 -23.92
N GLU A 221 -8.62 1.59 -24.89
CA GLU A 221 -8.61 2.96 -25.42
C GLU A 221 -8.99 4.01 -24.36
N LYS A 222 -9.96 3.67 -23.49
CA LYS A 222 -10.43 4.58 -22.44
C LYS A 222 -9.44 4.70 -21.26
N ILE A 223 -8.68 3.65 -20.98
CA ILE A 223 -7.80 3.56 -19.79
C ILE A 223 -6.33 3.80 -20.15
N GLY A 224 -5.90 3.30 -21.30
CA GLY A 224 -4.52 3.34 -21.76
C GLY A 224 -3.99 4.77 -21.83
N LEU A 225 -4.70 5.69 -22.50
CA LEU A 225 -4.22 7.07 -22.61
C LEU A 225 -4.09 7.78 -21.24
N PRO A 226 -5.09 7.77 -20.34
CA PRO A 226 -4.92 8.29 -18.98
C PRO A 226 -3.76 7.66 -18.22
N LEU A 227 -3.61 6.34 -18.28
CA LEU A 227 -2.55 5.61 -17.59
C LEU A 227 -1.16 5.98 -18.15
N CYS A 228 -1.03 6.07 -19.47
CA CYS A 228 0.21 6.54 -20.11
C CYS A 228 0.58 7.94 -19.65
N LYS A 229 -0.38 8.87 -19.63
CA LYS A 229 -0.14 10.25 -19.19
C LYS A 229 0.32 10.30 -17.74
N MET A 230 -0.36 9.56 -16.86
CA MET A 230 -0.02 9.42 -15.46
C MET A 230 1.41 8.90 -15.27
N PHE A 231 1.75 7.81 -15.96
CA PHE A 231 3.08 7.21 -15.90
C PHE A 231 4.18 8.18 -16.33
N TYR A 232 4.05 8.80 -17.50
CA TYR A 232 5.09 9.69 -18.03
C TYR A 232 5.23 10.98 -17.20
N ASP A 233 4.13 11.51 -16.67
CA ASP A 233 4.15 12.68 -15.79
C ASP A 233 4.91 12.39 -14.49
N LEU A 234 4.53 11.32 -13.76
CA LEU A 234 5.22 10.91 -12.54
C LEU A 234 6.69 10.54 -12.80
N LEU A 235 6.97 9.80 -13.87
CA LEU A 235 8.33 9.40 -14.23
C LEU A 235 9.22 10.62 -14.54
N ALA A 236 8.69 11.63 -15.24
CA ALA A 236 9.43 12.85 -15.52
C ALA A 236 9.77 13.63 -14.24
N LYS A 237 8.82 13.73 -13.30
CA LYS A 237 9.01 14.40 -12.01
C LYS A 237 9.98 13.65 -11.10
N MET A 238 9.91 12.32 -11.09
CA MET A 238 10.89 11.47 -10.43
C MET A 238 12.28 11.66 -11.02
N ALA A 239 12.42 11.65 -12.35
CA ALA A 239 13.70 11.87 -13.01
C ALA A 239 14.31 13.22 -12.61
N CYS A 240 13.51 14.28 -12.62
CA CYS A 240 13.96 15.62 -12.23
C CYS A 240 14.36 15.68 -10.75
N SER A 241 13.57 15.08 -9.85
CA SER A 241 13.87 15.01 -8.41
C SER A 241 15.19 14.29 -8.14
N LEU A 242 15.41 13.15 -8.80
CA LEU A 242 16.65 12.37 -8.69
C LEU A 242 17.85 13.13 -9.25
N ARG A 243 17.73 13.83 -10.39
CA ARG A 243 18.83 14.64 -10.93
C ARG A 243 19.24 15.75 -9.96
N LEU A 244 18.27 16.41 -9.32
CA LEU A 244 18.56 17.44 -8.32
C LEU A 244 19.23 16.86 -7.07
N LEU A 245 18.80 15.67 -6.62
CA LEU A 245 19.45 14.94 -5.54
C LEU A 245 20.93 14.66 -5.86
N GLY A 246 21.20 14.09 -7.04
CA GLY A 246 22.56 13.75 -7.47
C GLY A 246 23.47 14.96 -7.63
N SER A 247 22.94 16.12 -8.07
CA SER A 247 23.71 17.36 -8.16
C SER A 247 24.18 17.91 -6.81
N LYS A 248 23.62 17.40 -5.71
CA LYS A 248 23.92 17.83 -4.36
C LYS A 248 24.75 16.83 -3.57
N GLU A 249 24.70 15.54 -3.86
CA GLU A 249 25.58 14.51 -3.23
C GLU A 249 27.07 14.89 -3.23
N GLU A 250 27.51 15.72 -4.19
CA GLU A 250 28.85 16.29 -4.24
C GLU A 250 29.16 17.31 -3.12
N ARG A 251 28.19 17.63 -2.24
CA ARG A 251 28.32 18.56 -1.11
C ARG A 251 28.19 17.81 0.23
N GLU A 252 29.20 17.94 1.09
CA GLU A 252 29.38 17.11 2.31
C GLU A 252 28.34 17.34 3.43
N ASP A 253 27.49 18.38 3.37
CA ASP A 253 26.62 18.81 4.49
C ASP A 253 25.11 18.59 4.22
N ILE A 254 24.72 17.43 3.68
CA ILE A 254 23.30 17.15 3.39
C ILE A 254 22.65 16.36 4.52
N LEU A 255 21.60 16.96 5.09
CA LEU A 255 20.68 16.26 5.98
C LEU A 255 19.95 15.16 5.19
N ILE A 256 20.19 13.91 5.57
CA ILE A 256 19.45 12.77 5.05
C ILE A 256 18.07 12.80 5.71
N VAL A 257 17.04 12.96 4.89
CA VAL A 257 15.64 13.05 5.36
C VAL A 257 14.89 11.75 5.08
N PRO A 258 14.10 11.21 6.02
CA PRO A 258 13.48 9.90 5.88
C PRO A 258 12.55 9.75 4.67
N TRP A 259 11.85 10.82 4.28
CA TRP A 259 10.88 10.79 3.17
C TRP A 259 11.52 10.56 1.80
N TRP A 260 12.85 10.61 1.67
CA TRP A 260 13.54 10.22 0.43
C TRP A 260 13.45 8.73 0.11
N SER A 261 13.25 7.88 1.12
CA SER A 261 12.96 6.45 0.91
C SER A 261 11.75 6.25 -0.02
N LEU A 262 10.74 7.12 0.09
CA LEU A 262 9.51 7.08 -0.72
C LEU A 262 9.75 7.19 -2.22
N TYR A 263 10.91 7.73 -2.66
CA TYR A 263 11.27 7.70 -4.07
C TYR A 263 11.45 6.27 -4.58
N LEU A 264 11.97 5.35 -3.76
CA LEU A 264 12.14 3.94 -4.15
C LEU A 264 10.77 3.26 -4.30
N ASP A 265 9.81 3.54 -3.41
CA ASP A 265 8.44 3.03 -3.50
C ASP A 265 7.76 3.46 -4.82
N ILE A 266 7.80 4.76 -5.11
CA ILE A 266 7.21 5.30 -6.35
C ILE A 266 7.88 4.68 -7.58
N LEU A 267 9.21 4.53 -7.59
CA LEU A 267 9.93 3.92 -8.70
C LEU A 267 9.57 2.46 -8.90
N LYS A 268 9.36 1.70 -7.83
CA LYS A 268 8.92 0.30 -7.88
C LYS A 268 7.52 0.17 -8.47
N ASP A 269 6.61 1.06 -8.10
CA ASP A 269 5.25 1.10 -8.65
C ASP A 269 5.26 1.53 -10.13
N LEU A 270 6.06 2.54 -10.49
CA LEU A 270 6.25 2.95 -11.89
C LEU A 270 6.90 1.85 -12.73
N HIS A 271 7.90 1.14 -12.19
CA HIS A 271 8.50 -0.02 -12.85
C HIS A 271 7.44 -1.07 -13.16
N SER A 272 6.59 -1.38 -12.17
CA SER A 272 5.47 -2.31 -12.34
C SER A 272 4.60 -1.84 -13.50
N ILE A 273 4.12 -0.60 -13.48
CA ILE A 273 3.29 -0.01 -14.55
C ILE A 273 3.98 -0.06 -15.93
N SER A 274 5.30 0.14 -15.98
CA SER A 274 6.05 0.21 -17.23
C SER A 274 5.98 -1.09 -18.05
N LYS A 275 5.78 -2.23 -17.39
CA LYS A 275 5.72 -3.55 -18.05
C LYS A 275 4.48 -3.76 -18.93
N LEU A 276 3.51 -2.83 -18.97
CA LEU A 276 2.33 -2.94 -19.85
C LEU A 276 2.69 -2.73 -21.32
N TYR A 277 3.66 -1.86 -21.57
CA TYR A 277 4.03 -1.46 -22.90
C TYR A 277 5.55 -1.45 -23.02
N ILE A 278 6.08 -2.19 -23.98
CA ILE A 278 7.53 -2.30 -24.24
C ILE A 278 8.19 -0.91 -24.34
N ASN A 279 7.50 0.08 -24.91
CA ASN A 279 8.03 1.45 -25.01
C ASN A 279 8.15 2.12 -23.63
N MET A 280 7.19 1.93 -22.72
CA MET A 280 7.26 2.48 -21.36
C MET A 280 8.38 1.85 -20.56
N GLU A 281 8.52 0.52 -20.63
CA GLU A 281 9.61 -0.19 -19.96
C GLU A 281 10.97 0.29 -20.46
N ASN A 282 11.14 0.43 -21.78
CA ASN A 282 12.34 1.00 -22.36
C ASN A 282 12.59 2.43 -21.85
N ASP A 283 11.60 3.31 -21.89
CA ASP A 283 11.74 4.71 -21.45
C ASP A 283 12.07 4.80 -19.95
N PHE A 284 11.42 3.98 -19.12
CA PHE A 284 11.71 3.85 -17.69
C PHE A 284 13.19 3.53 -17.46
N TRP A 285 13.69 2.46 -18.09
CA TRP A 285 15.07 2.05 -17.92
C TRP A 285 16.06 3.05 -18.49
N GLN A 286 15.74 3.74 -19.60
CA GLN A 286 16.58 4.82 -20.12
C GLN A 286 16.71 5.98 -19.12
N ILE A 287 15.62 6.35 -18.45
CA ILE A 287 15.65 7.38 -17.40
C ILE A 287 16.47 6.89 -16.20
N MET A 288 16.27 5.65 -15.74
CA MET A 288 17.06 5.08 -14.63
C MET A 288 18.57 5.10 -14.91
N LYS A 289 19.00 4.83 -16.16
CA LYS A 289 20.41 4.96 -16.58
C LYS A 289 20.93 6.39 -16.43
N GLN A 290 20.12 7.38 -16.76
CA GLN A 290 20.51 8.80 -16.69
C GLN A 290 20.63 9.29 -15.25
N VAL A 291 19.81 8.77 -14.33
CA VAL A 291 19.80 9.15 -12.90
C VAL A 291 20.51 8.16 -11.99
N LYS A 292 21.36 7.30 -12.59
CA LYS A 292 22.07 6.19 -11.93
C LYS A 292 22.77 6.59 -10.63
N GLY A 293 23.44 7.73 -10.59
CA GLY A 293 24.17 8.19 -9.40
C GLY A 293 23.24 8.32 -8.19
N SER A 294 22.20 9.13 -8.36
CA SER A 294 21.19 9.38 -7.32
C SER A 294 20.39 8.14 -6.95
N LEU A 295 20.08 7.30 -7.94
CA LEU A 295 19.44 6.01 -7.69
C LEU A 295 20.31 5.12 -6.80
N CYS A 296 21.61 5.01 -7.11
CA CYS A 296 22.55 4.24 -6.29
C CYS A 296 22.65 4.83 -4.87
N TYR A 297 22.67 6.16 -4.74
CA TYR A 297 22.70 6.80 -3.43
C TYR A 297 21.46 6.48 -2.60
N LEU A 298 20.26 6.56 -3.18
CA LEU A 298 19.02 6.22 -2.49
C LEU A 298 19.04 4.77 -2.00
N ILE A 299 19.41 3.82 -2.87
CA ILE A 299 19.50 2.41 -2.49
C ILE A 299 20.55 2.19 -1.39
N ALA A 300 21.70 2.86 -1.48
CA ALA A 300 22.74 2.73 -0.45
C ALA A 300 22.28 3.23 0.93
N LYS A 301 21.43 4.27 0.96
CA LYS A 301 20.99 4.94 2.18
C LYS A 301 19.72 4.37 2.79
N PHE A 302 18.79 3.94 1.95
CA PHE A 302 17.44 3.54 2.36
C PHE A 302 17.11 2.09 1.98
N GLY A 303 18.05 1.34 1.39
CA GLY A 303 17.86 -0.07 1.10
C GLY A 303 17.58 -0.89 2.36
N GLU A 304 16.41 -1.54 2.44
CA GLU A 304 16.03 -2.42 3.54
C GLU A 304 15.98 -3.90 3.13
N GLU A 305 16.29 -4.81 4.05
CA GLU A 305 16.29 -6.27 3.79
C GLU A 305 14.89 -6.84 3.52
N SER A 306 13.84 -6.20 4.04
CA SER A 306 12.44 -6.58 3.80
C SER A 306 11.92 -6.19 2.42
N GLU A 307 12.68 -5.43 1.63
CA GLU A 307 12.23 -4.93 0.34
C GLU A 307 12.62 -5.83 -0.84
N HIS A 308 11.65 -6.06 -1.72
CA HIS A 308 11.81 -6.81 -2.97
C HIS A 308 12.52 -5.97 -4.05
N TYR A 309 13.85 -5.92 -3.98
CA TYR A 309 14.73 -5.24 -4.94
C TYR A 309 15.14 -6.09 -6.15
N GLU A 310 14.52 -7.25 -6.36
CA GLU A 310 14.84 -8.19 -7.45
C GLU A 310 14.78 -7.52 -8.83
N TRP A 311 13.89 -6.55 -8.99
CA TRP A 311 13.71 -5.83 -10.24
C TRP A 311 14.94 -5.03 -10.68
N PHE A 312 15.80 -4.59 -9.75
CA PHE A 312 17.08 -3.93 -10.11
C PHE A 312 18.09 -4.87 -10.78
N PHE A 313 17.92 -6.18 -10.64
CA PHE A 313 18.81 -7.16 -11.27
C PHE A 313 18.47 -7.41 -12.75
N GLU A 314 17.29 -6.99 -13.21
CA GLU A 314 16.88 -7.07 -14.62
C GLU A 314 17.79 -6.21 -15.52
N HIS A 315 18.25 -5.04 -15.02
CA HIS A 315 19.06 -4.07 -15.76
C HIS A 315 20.31 -3.62 -15.00
N LYS A 316 21.39 -4.40 -15.10
CA LYS A 316 22.65 -4.17 -14.35
C LYS A 316 23.26 -2.80 -14.58
N GLU A 317 22.99 -2.19 -15.72
CA GLU A 317 23.56 -0.91 -16.12
C GLU A 317 23.04 0.29 -15.31
N VAL A 318 21.88 0.17 -14.64
CA VAL A 318 21.25 1.27 -13.89
C VAL A 318 21.79 1.44 -12.48
N THR A 319 22.57 0.48 -12.00
CA THR A 319 23.18 0.46 -10.67
C THR A 319 24.69 0.19 -10.80
N ASN A 320 25.41 0.19 -9.68
CA ASN A 320 26.86 -0.05 -9.67
C ASN A 320 27.19 -1.33 -8.87
N PHE A 321 28.44 -1.79 -8.99
CA PHE A 321 28.89 -3.03 -8.32
C PHE A 321 28.71 -2.99 -6.80
N TYR A 322 28.90 -1.83 -6.17
CA TYR A 322 28.72 -1.68 -4.73
C TYR A 322 27.27 -1.92 -4.32
N ILE A 323 26.32 -1.29 -5.02
CA ILE A 323 24.87 -1.49 -4.79
C ILE A 323 24.46 -2.92 -5.07
N TRP A 324 24.95 -3.51 -6.16
CA TRP A 324 24.71 -4.92 -6.47
C TRP A 324 25.14 -5.85 -5.35
N ARG A 325 26.33 -5.63 -4.81
CA ARG A 325 26.83 -6.39 -3.68
C ARG A 325 25.96 -6.19 -2.44
N GLN A 326 25.58 -4.94 -2.14
CA GLN A 326 24.73 -4.62 -0.99
C GLN A 326 23.36 -5.34 -1.09
N LEU A 327 22.67 -5.21 -2.22
CA LEU A 327 21.39 -5.87 -2.47
C LEU A 327 21.51 -7.40 -2.43
N ALA A 328 22.57 -7.95 -3.04
CA ALA A 328 22.80 -9.40 -2.99
C ALA A 328 23.06 -9.90 -1.56
N MET A 329 23.74 -9.12 -0.72
CA MET A 329 23.96 -9.47 0.69
C MET A 329 22.66 -9.45 1.49
N MET A 330 21.75 -8.50 1.22
CA MET A 330 20.43 -8.42 1.86
C MET A 330 19.51 -9.61 1.50
N MET A 331 19.73 -10.24 0.35
CA MET A 331 18.97 -11.42 -0.09
C MET A 331 19.54 -12.74 0.46
N LEU A 332 20.72 -12.73 1.07
CA LEU A 332 21.29 -13.92 1.69
C LEU A 332 20.61 -14.17 3.03
N PRO A 333 20.31 -15.44 3.38
CA PRO A 333 19.76 -15.75 4.69
C PRO A 333 20.73 -15.29 5.78
N GLU A 334 20.22 -14.59 6.80
CA GLU A 334 20.98 -14.34 8.01
C GLU A 334 21.37 -15.69 8.61
N VAL A 335 22.67 -15.94 8.70
CA VAL A 335 23.18 -17.10 9.44
C VAL A 335 23.59 -16.58 10.80
N GLU A 336 22.83 -16.95 11.84
CA GLU A 336 23.21 -16.63 13.22
C GLU A 336 24.62 -17.18 13.47
N ASP A 337 25.56 -16.28 13.77
CA ASP A 337 26.91 -16.63 14.21
C ASP A 337 26.87 -17.12 15.67
N ASN A 338 26.13 -18.21 15.91
CA ASN A 338 26.21 -18.91 17.17
C ASN A 338 27.60 -19.54 17.24
N VAL A 339 28.41 -19.10 18.21
CA VAL A 339 29.79 -19.59 18.44
C VAL A 339 29.84 -21.12 18.60
N GLU A 340 28.69 -21.73 18.95
CA GLU A 340 28.50 -23.17 19.08
C GLU A 340 28.39 -23.91 17.72
N ASP A 341 28.03 -23.22 16.61
CA ASP A 341 27.82 -23.80 15.28
C ASP A 341 28.98 -23.58 14.29
N GLN A 342 30.13 -23.06 14.75
CA GLN A 342 31.32 -22.88 13.92
C GLN A 342 31.96 -24.21 13.49
N TYR A 343 32.08 -24.44 12.18
CA TYR A 343 32.77 -25.63 11.67
C TYR A 343 34.29 -25.44 11.73
N ARG A 344 34.93 -26.18 12.64
CA ARG A 344 36.38 -26.13 12.85
C ARG A 344 37.13 -27.01 11.85
N MET A 345 38.03 -26.40 11.08
CA MET A 345 38.88 -27.08 10.12
C MET A 345 40.34 -27.07 10.60
N LEU A 346 40.97 -28.25 10.67
CA LEU A 346 42.38 -28.38 11.04
C LEU A 346 43.21 -28.75 9.80
N ILE A 347 43.94 -27.77 9.24
CA ILE A 347 44.55 -27.86 7.90
C ILE A 347 46.07 -27.85 7.98
N ASP A 348 46.73 -28.73 7.21
CA ASP A 348 48.16 -28.58 6.94
C ASP A 348 48.36 -27.48 5.89
N ARG A 349 49.13 -26.43 6.23
CA ARG A 349 49.38 -25.29 5.34
C ARG A 349 50.03 -25.70 4.01
N SER A 350 50.85 -26.76 4.03
CA SER A 350 51.47 -27.30 2.81
C SER A 350 50.48 -28.02 1.88
N LYS A 351 49.30 -28.36 2.40
CA LYS A 351 48.24 -29.09 1.69
C LYS A 351 46.90 -28.36 1.74
N LEU A 352 46.93 -27.02 1.86
CA LEU A 352 45.75 -26.16 2.05
C LEU A 352 44.56 -26.59 1.20
N LEU A 353 44.74 -26.67 -0.12
CA LEU A 353 43.65 -27.02 -1.05
C LEU A 353 43.10 -28.44 -0.83
N VAL A 354 43.99 -29.42 -0.64
CA VAL A 354 43.61 -30.83 -0.48
C VAL A 354 42.88 -31.06 0.84
N ASP A 355 43.38 -30.46 1.92
CA ASP A 355 42.81 -30.59 3.26
C ASP A 355 41.52 -29.78 3.39
N SER A 356 41.44 -28.56 2.82
CA SER A 356 40.20 -27.78 2.74
C SER A 356 39.11 -28.55 2.02
N PHE A 357 39.41 -29.08 0.82
CA PHE A 357 38.42 -29.80 0.03
C PHE A 357 37.91 -31.05 0.77
N LYS A 358 38.79 -31.82 1.40
CA LYS A 358 38.40 -32.98 2.22
C LYS A 358 37.50 -32.62 3.39
N CYS A 359 37.67 -31.43 3.97
CA CYS A 359 36.87 -30.98 5.10
C CYS A 359 35.51 -30.42 4.66
N ILE A 360 35.47 -29.64 3.56
CA ILE A 360 34.25 -29.02 3.03
C ILE A 360 33.37 -30.04 2.29
N ALA A 361 33.95 -30.97 1.53
CA ALA A 361 33.20 -31.97 0.76
C ALA A 361 32.43 -32.99 1.62
N LYS A 362 32.66 -32.99 2.94
CA LYS A 362 31.93 -33.84 3.90
C LYS A 362 30.70 -33.16 4.50
N LEU A 363 30.53 -31.86 4.23
CA LEU A 363 29.43 -31.08 4.77
C LEU A 363 28.18 -31.33 3.93
N GLU A 364 27.06 -31.62 4.61
CA GLU A 364 25.75 -31.70 3.97
C GLU A 364 25.16 -30.31 3.68
N TYR A 365 25.56 -29.30 4.46
CA TYR A 365 25.20 -27.89 4.32
C TYR A 365 26.41 -27.00 4.63
N LEU A 366 26.47 -25.81 4.03
CA LEU A 366 27.53 -24.84 4.33
C LEU A 366 27.25 -24.17 5.68
N PRO A 367 28.15 -24.26 6.67
CA PRO A 367 28.01 -23.58 7.95
C PRO A 367 28.16 -22.06 7.77
N GLY A 368 27.52 -21.28 8.64
CA GLY A 368 27.59 -19.81 8.62
C GLY A 368 29.01 -19.27 8.78
N SER A 369 29.83 -19.96 9.57
CA SER A 369 31.22 -19.58 9.78
C SER A 369 32.18 -20.77 9.88
N PHE A 370 33.38 -20.59 9.33
CA PHE A 370 34.47 -21.55 9.34
C PHE A 370 35.59 -21.07 10.28
N PHE A 371 36.01 -21.92 11.21
CA PHE A 371 37.18 -21.66 12.03
C PHE A 371 38.36 -22.51 11.55
N VAL A 372 39.31 -21.90 10.85
CA VAL A 372 40.47 -22.61 10.30
C VAL A 372 41.66 -22.51 11.26
N LYS A 373 42.09 -23.67 11.78
CA LYS A 373 43.34 -23.81 12.53
C LYS A 373 44.38 -24.51 11.67
N PHE A 374 45.56 -23.92 11.55
CA PHE A 374 46.68 -24.57 10.86
C PHE A 374 47.42 -25.51 11.81
N LYS A 375 47.77 -26.71 11.32
CA LYS A 375 48.71 -27.62 12.01
C LYS A 375 50.08 -26.94 12.02
N GLU A 376 50.63 -26.68 13.21
CA GLU A 376 51.75 -25.74 13.45
C GLU A 376 52.97 -25.86 12.53
N LYS A 377 53.56 -24.70 12.21
CA LYS A 377 54.80 -24.24 12.87
C LYS A 377 54.45 -22.97 13.65
N GLN A 378 54.60 -23.00 14.98
CA GLN A 378 54.53 -21.92 15.99
C GLN A 378 53.65 -20.69 15.69
N ALA A 379 52.75 -20.40 16.62
CA ALA A 379 52.01 -19.16 16.70
C ALA A 379 52.93 -17.94 16.53
N THR A 380 52.72 -17.17 15.46
CA THR A 380 53.13 -15.77 15.39
C THR A 380 51.86 -14.93 15.54
N ASP A 381 51.70 -14.42 16.76
CA ASP A 381 51.10 -13.13 17.12
C ASP A 381 49.76 -12.74 16.47
N LEU A 382 48.67 -13.08 17.18
CA LEU A 382 47.53 -12.19 17.32
C LEU A 382 47.82 -11.29 18.53
N VAL A 383 48.39 -10.12 18.29
CA VAL A 383 48.34 -9.01 19.25
C VAL A 383 46.93 -8.42 19.14
N CYS A 384 46.20 -8.42 20.26
CA CYS A 384 44.89 -7.79 20.43
C CYS A 384 44.93 -6.29 20.15
#